data_AF-A0AAW2SI87-F1
#
_entry.id   AF-A0AAW2SI87-F1
#
_cell.length_a   1.000
_cell.length_b   1.000
_cell.length_c   1.000
_cell.angle_alpha   90.00
_cell.angle_beta   90.00
_cell.angle_gamma   90.00
#
_symmetry.space_group_name_H-M   'P 1'
#
loop_
_entity.id
_entity.type
_entity.pdbx_description
1 polymer ?
#
loop_
_entity_poly.entity_id
_entity_poly.type
_entity_poly.pdbx_seq_one_letter_code
_entity_poly.pdbx_strand_id
1 'polypeptide(L)'
;MSPRDGTGDIFGLLKEIIELEKCARPLNELTDSVHFPLKKDKEVELKQKVEEMGSVFEAIKDGLDPLERQVREVFHHIVRSRTECLESLSRPNSHD
;
A
#
# COMPACT_ATOMS: atom_id res chain seq x y z
N MET A 1 -2.91 14.81 22.53
CA MET A 1 -2.72 14.05 21.29
C MET A 1 -1.23 13.86 21.10
N SER A 2 -0.70 12.64 21.24
CA SER A 2 0.71 12.37 20.97
C SER A 2 0.93 12.12 19.47
N PRO A 3 2.10 12.48 18.90
CA PRO A 3 2.44 12.18 17.52
C PRO A 3 2.59 10.66 17.38
N ARG A 4 1.92 10.05 16.41
CA ARG A 4 2.09 8.62 16.10
C ARG A 4 3.33 8.52 15.20
N ASP A 5 4.34 7.82 15.70
CA ASP A 5 5.64 7.58 15.06
C ASP A 5 5.50 7.02 13.64
N GLY A 6 6.22 7.62 12.71
CA GLY A 6 6.21 7.35 11.26
C GLY A 6 6.94 6.07 10.82
N THR A 7 6.84 4.98 11.56
CA THR A 7 7.47 3.68 11.24
C THR A 7 6.45 2.54 11.05
N GLY A 8 5.17 2.86 10.89
CA GLY A 8 4.07 1.88 10.85
C GLY A 8 3.54 1.43 9.48
N ASP A 9 3.82 2.15 8.38
CA ASP A 9 2.94 2.03 7.19
C ASP A 9 3.35 0.98 6.14
N ILE A 10 4.64 0.72 5.90
CA ILE A 10 5.06 -0.21 4.82
C ILE A 10 4.72 -1.68 5.15
N PHE A 11 4.87 -2.05 6.42
CA PHE A 11 4.49 -3.39 6.90
C PHE A 11 2.97 -3.59 6.89
N GLY A 12 2.19 -2.51 7.06
CA GLY A 12 0.73 -2.53 6.94
C GLY A 12 0.28 -2.82 5.51
N LEU A 13 0.76 -2.04 4.55
CA LEU A 13 0.38 -2.21 3.14
C LEU A 13 0.78 -3.58 2.57
N LEU A 14 1.97 -4.08 2.88
CA LEU A 14 2.39 -5.42 2.46
C LEU A 14 1.48 -6.51 3.03
N LYS A 15 1.09 -6.39 4.30
CA LYS A 15 0.14 -7.30 4.93
C LYS A 15 -1.22 -7.25 4.22
N GLU A 16 -1.72 -6.07 3.92
CA GLU A 16 -3.02 -5.89 3.25
C GLU A 16 -3.01 -6.46 1.82
N ILE A 17 -1.93 -6.26 1.06
CA ILE A 17 -1.74 -6.87 -0.27
C ILE A 17 -1.77 -8.41 -0.19
N ILE A 18 -1.10 -8.98 0.82
CA ILE A 18 -1.11 -10.44 1.05
C ILE A 18 -2.52 -10.94 1.41
N GLU A 19 -3.28 -10.20 2.23
CA GLU A 19 -4.66 -10.54 2.56
C GLU A 19 -5.59 -10.44 1.34
N LEU A 20 -5.40 -9.45 0.45
CA LEU A 20 -6.16 -9.36 -0.80
C LEU A 20 -5.95 -10.59 -1.68
N GLU A 21 -4.71 -11.07 -1.80
CA GLU A 21 -4.41 -12.27 -2.58
C GLU A 21 -5.07 -13.53 -1.98
N LYS A 22 -5.19 -13.60 -0.65
CA LYS A 22 -5.89 -14.69 0.05
C LYS A 22 -7.40 -14.64 -0.16
N CYS A 23 -8.00 -13.45 -0.23
CA CYS A 23 -9.44 -13.29 -0.47
C CYS A 23 -9.82 -13.45 -1.95
N ALA A 24 -8.92 -13.12 -2.88
CA ALA A 24 -9.17 -13.18 -4.31
C ALA A 24 -9.28 -14.62 -4.86
N ARG A 25 -8.41 -15.53 -4.41
CA ARG A 25 -8.42 -16.95 -4.85
C ARG A 25 -9.77 -17.63 -4.60
N PRO A 26 -10.33 -17.60 -3.37
CA PRO A 26 -11.61 -18.22 -3.07
C PRO A 26 -12.82 -17.52 -3.73
N LEU A 27 -12.70 -16.26 -4.15
CA LEU A 27 -13.73 -15.58 -4.96
C LEU A 27 -13.68 -16.03 -6.42
N ASN A 28 -12.48 -16.25 -6.97
CA ASN A 28 -12.32 -16.78 -8.32
C ASN A 28 -12.93 -18.19 -8.44
N GLU A 29 -12.60 -19.08 -7.49
CA GLU A 29 -13.19 -20.44 -7.40
C GLU A 29 -14.71 -20.41 -7.24
N LEU A 30 -15.24 -19.42 -6.49
CA LEU A 30 -16.67 -19.26 -6.32
C LEU A 30 -17.32 -18.82 -7.64
N THR A 31 -16.66 -17.96 -8.42
CA THR A 31 -17.15 -17.52 -9.74
C THR A 31 -17.23 -18.67 -10.73
N ASP A 32 -16.26 -19.59 -10.70
CA ASP A 32 -16.24 -20.78 -11.58
C ASP A 32 -17.32 -21.83 -11.22
N SER A 33 -17.84 -21.79 -9.99
CA SER A 33 -18.83 -22.76 -9.47
C SER A 33 -20.26 -22.21 -9.39
N VAL A 34 -20.48 -20.96 -9.81
CA VAL A 34 -21.79 -20.31 -9.82
C VAL A 34 -22.60 -20.81 -11.02
N HIS A 35 -23.67 -21.55 -10.72
CA HIS A 35 -24.73 -21.87 -11.67
C HIS A 35 -26.03 -21.18 -11.24
N PHE A 36 -26.67 -20.50 -12.19
CA PHE A 36 -27.90 -19.77 -11.95
C PHE A 36 -29.15 -20.65 -12.19
N PRO A 37 -30.25 -20.45 -11.44
CA PRO A 37 -30.39 -19.49 -10.34
C PRO A 37 -29.70 -19.97 -9.06
N LEU A 38 -29.03 -19.05 -8.36
CA LEU A 38 -28.32 -19.34 -7.12
C LEU A 38 -29.31 -19.67 -5.99
N LYS A 39 -28.93 -20.63 -5.14
CA LYS A 39 -29.62 -20.85 -3.86
C LYS A 39 -29.34 -19.66 -2.94
N LYS A 40 -30.35 -19.26 -2.16
CA LYS A 40 -30.29 -18.12 -1.25
C LYS A 40 -29.05 -18.13 -0.33
N ASP A 41 -28.68 -19.30 0.19
CA ASP A 41 -27.50 -19.45 1.06
C ASP A 41 -26.19 -19.12 0.32
N LYS A 42 -26.05 -19.59 -0.93
CA LYS A 42 -24.89 -19.28 -1.79
C LYS A 42 -24.83 -17.80 -2.17
N GLU A 43 -25.99 -17.17 -2.37
CA GLU A 43 -26.06 -15.73 -2.65
C GLU A 43 -25.58 -14.90 -1.45
N VAL A 44 -25.97 -15.30 -0.23
CA VAL A 44 -25.53 -14.64 1.01
C VAL A 44 -24.03 -14.83 1.22
N GLU A 45 -23.50 -16.04 1.03
CA GLU A 45 -22.07 -16.33 1.12
C GLU A 45 -21.26 -15.48 0.11
N LEU A 46 -21.71 -15.41 -1.15
CA LEU A 46 -21.07 -14.60 -2.18
C LEU A 46 -21.05 -13.12 -1.81
N LYS A 47 -22.17 -12.57 -1.33
CA LYS A 47 -22.25 -11.16 -0.88
C LYS A 47 -21.25 -10.87 0.24
N GLN A 48 -21.22 -11.72 1.26
CA GLN A 48 -20.31 -11.54 2.41
C GLN A 48 -18.85 -11.52 1.96
N LYS A 49 -18.47 -12.42 1.05
CA LYS A 49 -17.11 -12.56 0.55
C LYS A 49 -16.68 -11.38 -0.32
N VAL A 50 -17.59 -10.84 -1.12
CA VAL A 50 -17.38 -9.62 -1.90
C VAL A 50 -17.21 -8.41 -0.99
N GLU A 51 -18.00 -8.29 0.08
CA GLU A 51 -17.86 -7.22 1.08
C GLU A 51 -16.52 -7.30 1.83
N GLU A 52 -16.09 -8.51 2.20
CA GLU A 52 -14.80 -8.75 2.83
C GLU A 52 -13.65 -8.31 1.92
N MET A 53 -13.70 -8.68 0.63
CA MET A 53 -12.69 -8.26 -0.34
C MET A 53 -12.71 -6.75 -0.60
N GLY A 54 -13.89 -6.13 -0.62
CA GLY A 54 -14.02 -4.67 -0.72
C GLY A 54 -13.35 -3.96 0.46
N SER A 55 -13.50 -4.50 1.67
CA SER A 55 -12.87 -3.93 2.88
C SER A 55 -11.34 -4.02 2.82
N VAL A 56 -10.79 -5.14 2.35
CA VAL A 56 -9.34 -5.30 2.17
C VAL A 56 -8.80 -4.37 1.08
N PHE A 57 -9.54 -4.20 -0.03
CA PHE A 57 -9.15 -3.29 -1.10
C PHE A 57 -9.10 -1.82 -0.64
N GLU A 58 -10.07 -1.39 0.18
CA GLU A 58 -10.07 -0.05 0.76
C GLU A 58 -8.88 0.17 1.69
N ALA A 59 -8.54 -0.82 2.54
CA ALA A 59 -7.34 -0.73 3.38
C ALA A 59 -6.06 -0.55 2.56
N ILE A 60 -5.89 -1.32 1.47
CA ILE A 60 -4.75 -1.16 0.55
C ILE A 60 -4.71 0.25 -0.03
N LYS A 61 -5.84 0.76 -0.49
CA LYS A 61 -5.92 2.10 -1.06
C LYS A 61 -5.48 3.16 -0.05
N ASP A 62 -5.93 3.04 1.19
CA ASP A 62 -5.53 3.95 2.28
C ASP A 62 -4.04 3.82 2.63
N GLY A 63 -3.45 2.63 2.49
CA GLY A 63 -2.02 2.38 2.70
C GLY A 63 -1.09 2.86 1.57
N LEU A 64 -1.62 3.12 0.37
CA LEU A 64 -0.82 3.62 -0.77
C LEU A 64 -0.38 5.07 -0.58
N ASP A 65 -1.24 5.93 -0.03
CA ASP A 65 -0.94 7.36 0.19
C ASP A 65 0.29 7.56 1.10
N PRO A 66 0.40 6.88 2.26
CA PRO A 66 1.61 6.92 3.07
C PRO A 66 2.85 6.33 2.42
N LEU A 67 2.71 5.29 1.60
CA LEU A 67 3.83 4.72 0.86
C LEU A 67 4.38 5.75 -0.16
N GLU A 68 3.51 6.39 -0.94
CA GLU A 68 3.91 7.40 -1.91
C GLU A 68 4.66 8.56 -1.24
N ARG A 69 4.15 9.02 -0.09
CA ARG A 69 4.80 10.07 0.69
C ARG A 69 6.21 9.66 1.13
N GLN A 70 6.39 8.45 1.63
CA GLN A 70 7.71 7.94 2.03
C GLN A 70 8.69 7.84 0.85
N VAL A 71 8.23 7.33 -0.30
CA VAL A 71 9.06 7.27 -1.52
C VAL A 71 9.50 8.68 -1.94
N ARG A 72 8.58 9.65 -1.90
CA ARG A 72 8.85 11.05 -2.22
C ARG A 72 9.86 11.69 -1.25
N GLU A 73 9.72 11.45 0.04
CA GLU A 73 10.63 11.96 1.08
C GLU A 73 12.05 11.42 0.87
N VAL A 74 12.20 10.11 0.66
CA VAL A 74 13.51 9.49 0.39
C VAL A 74 14.13 10.03 -0.89
N PHE A 75 13.32 10.19 -1.96
CA PHE A 75 13.81 10.77 -3.20
C PHE A 75 14.30 12.21 -3.01
N HIS A 76 13.53 13.06 -2.32
CA HIS A 76 13.94 14.43 -2.01
C HIS A 76 15.22 14.45 -1.17
N HIS A 77 15.35 13.56 -0.20
CA HIS A 77 16.56 13.45 0.62
C HIS A 77 17.80 13.09 -0.23
N ILE A 78 17.67 12.13 -1.14
CA ILE A 78 18.77 11.73 -2.06
C ILE A 78 19.18 12.91 -2.95
N VAL A 79 18.21 13.59 -3.56
CA VAL A 79 18.47 14.74 -4.45
C VAL A 79 19.16 15.85 -3.66
N ARG A 80 18.62 16.20 -2.49
CA ARG A 80 19.18 17.25 -1.62
C ARG A 80 20.61 16.92 -1.20
N SER A 81 20.86 15.70 -0.71
CA SER A 81 22.19 15.27 -0.29
C SER A 81 23.22 15.37 -1.43
N ARG A 82 22.82 15.02 -2.66
CA ARG A 82 23.70 15.14 -3.83
C ARG A 82 23.95 16.60 -4.21
N THR A 83 22.93 17.44 -4.19
CA THR A 83 23.07 18.88 -4.45
C THR A 83 24.00 19.52 -3.42
N GLU A 84 23.80 19.28 -2.14
CA GLU A 84 24.66 19.79 -1.05
C GLU A 84 26.12 19.31 -1.21
N CYS A 85 26.33 18.06 -1.62
CA CYS A 85 27.67 17.53 -1.89
C CYS A 85 28.36 18.27 -3.05
N LEU A 86 27.64 18.52 -4.16
CA LEU A 86 28.16 19.29 -5.31
C LEU A 86 28.44 20.76 -4.94
N GLU A 87 27.56 21.38 -4.14
CA GLU A 87 27.77 22.73 -3.62
C GLU A 87 29.03 22.82 -2.74
N SER A 88 29.30 21.81 -1.92
CA SER A 88 30.51 21.78 -1.09
C SER A 88 31.80 21.64 -1.92
N LEU A 89 31.76 20.90 -3.03
CA LEU A 89 32.91 20.66 -3.91
C LEU A 89 33.21 21.84 -4.85
N SER A 90 32.19 22.61 -5.22
CA SER A 90 32.32 23.79 -6.10
C SER A 90 32.81 25.04 -5.36
N ARG A 91 32.88 25.00 -4.03
CA ARG A 91 33.41 26.11 -3.23
C ARG A 91 34.93 26.21 -3.46
N PRO A 92 35.45 27.32 -4.02
CA PRO A 92 36.87 27.46 -4.30
C PRO A 92 37.67 27.32 -3.00
N ASN A 93 38.70 26.48 -3.01
CA ASN A 93 39.60 26.33 -1.88
C ASN A 93 40.37 27.66 -1.72
N SER A 94 39.80 28.56 -0.93
CA SER A 94 40.38 29.86 -0.60
C SER A 94 41.43 29.59 0.48
N HIS A 95 42.55 29.02 0.06
CA HIS A 95 43.72 28.85 0.90
C HIS A 95 44.57 30.11 0.72
N ASP A 96 44.43 31.06 1.65
CA ASP A 96 45.46 32.09 1.89
C ASP A 96 46.76 31.45 2.43
#